data_AF-A0A520G960-F1
#
_entry.id   AF-A0A520G960-F1
#
_cell.length_a   1.000
_cell.length_b   1.000
_cell.length_c   1.000
_cell.angle_alpha   90.00
_cell.angle_beta   90.00
_cell.angle_gamma   90.00
#
_symmetry.space_group_name_H-M   'P 1'
#
loop_
_entity.id
_entity.type
_entity.pdbx_description
1 polymer ?
#
loop_
_entity_poly.entity_id
_entity_poly.type
_entity_poly.pdbx_seq_one_letter_code
_entity_poly.pdbx_strand_id
1 'polypeptide(L)'
;MDLDFHLHKIDALSPKAAKIALRMLDGDERVPTEWIMALRPTLVARSSDAPSFRSTDWMTMASIERPAIRRFTERFESREQRHARLWVLSLKAAAQKLNRAEPDESVYGSL
;
A
#
# COMPACT_ATOMS: atom_id res chain seq x y z
N MET A 1 10.89 -11.13 -7.23
CA MET A 1 11.30 -11.43 -5.84
C MET A 1 10.63 -10.52 -4.81
N ASP A 2 10.39 -9.24 -5.12
CA ASP A 2 9.78 -8.31 -4.15
C ASP A 2 8.28 -8.57 -3.89
N LEU A 3 7.51 -9.04 -4.88
CA LEU A 3 6.06 -9.27 -4.72
C LEU A 3 5.75 -10.39 -3.71
N ASP A 4 6.46 -11.53 -3.78
CA ASP A 4 6.29 -12.65 -2.84
C ASP A 4 6.63 -12.26 -1.39
N PHE A 5 7.67 -11.44 -1.22
CA PHE A 5 7.99 -10.85 0.08
C PHE A 5 6.82 -10.02 0.61
N HIS A 6 6.22 -9.18 -0.23
CA HIS A 6 5.08 -8.36 0.17
C HIS A 6 3.83 -9.20 0.48
N LEU A 7 3.60 -10.30 -0.25
CA LEU A 7 2.55 -11.28 0.03
C LEU A 7 2.72 -11.88 1.44
N HIS A 8 3.91 -12.39 1.78
CA HIS A 8 4.18 -12.92 3.11
C HIS A 8 4.06 -11.87 4.23
N LYS A 9 4.40 -10.61 3.94
CA LYS A 9 4.27 -9.53 4.92
C LYS A 9 2.82 -9.13 5.22
N ILE A 10 1.85 -9.52 4.39
CA ILE A 10 0.42 -9.30 4.70
C ILE A 10 0.02 -10.06 5.97
N ASP A 11 0.57 -11.24 6.23
CA ASP A 11 0.24 -12.04 7.42
C ASP A 11 0.62 -11.32 8.72
N ALA A 12 1.66 -10.49 8.68
CA ALA A 12 2.08 -9.67 9.81
C ALA A 12 1.16 -8.47 10.07
N LEU A 13 0.33 -8.06 9.10
CA LEU A 13 -0.65 -7.00 9.29
C LEU A 13 -1.75 -7.48 10.24
N SER A 14 -2.25 -6.58 11.09
CA SER A 14 -3.52 -6.83 11.77
C SER A 14 -4.66 -6.78 10.74
N PRO A 15 -5.82 -7.41 11.01
CA PRO A 15 -6.96 -7.35 10.10
C PRO A 15 -7.35 -5.91 9.71
N LYS A 16 -7.34 -5.00 10.68
CA LYS A 16 -7.64 -3.58 10.45
C LYS A 16 -6.56 -2.89 9.62
N ALA A 17 -5.28 -3.21 9.82
CA ALA A 17 -4.20 -2.68 8.99
C ALA A 17 -4.30 -3.20 7.54
N ALA A 18 -4.64 -4.47 7.33
CA ALA A 18 -4.87 -5.03 5.99
C ALA A 18 -6.03 -4.32 5.27
N LYS A 19 -7.13 -4.04 5.99
CA LYS A 19 -8.27 -3.28 5.46
C LYS A 19 -7.89 -1.86 5.05
N ILE A 20 -7.08 -1.18 5.85
CA ILE A 20 -6.55 0.16 5.54
C ILE A 20 -5.63 0.10 4.32
N ALA A 21 -4.72 -0.87 4.28
CA ALA A 21 -3.78 -1.04 3.17
C ALA A 21 -4.51 -1.31 1.85
N LEU A 22 -5.54 -2.16 1.85
CA LEU A 22 -6.38 -2.43 0.68
C LEU A 22 -6.97 -1.13 0.11
N ARG A 23 -7.52 -0.28 0.98
CA ARG A 23 -8.10 1.00 0.58
C ARG A 23 -7.04 1.98 0.05
N MET A 24 -5.84 1.97 0.62
CA MET A 24 -4.73 2.81 0.16
C MET A 24 -4.17 2.39 -1.21
N LEU A 25 -4.38 1.14 -1.61
CA LEU A 25 -3.95 0.62 -2.92
C LEU A 25 -5.03 0.79 -3.98
N ASP A 26 -6.31 0.80 -3.60
CA ASP A 26 -7.42 1.07 -4.51
C ASP A 26 -7.26 2.49 -5.11
N GLY A 27 -6.82 2.56 -6.38
CA GLY A 27 -6.62 3.81 -7.11
C GLY A 27 -5.22 4.42 -7.01
N ASP A 28 -4.22 3.67 -6.51
CA ASP A 28 -2.84 4.16 -6.47
C ASP A 28 -2.08 3.86 -7.77
N GLU A 29 -1.92 4.87 -8.61
CA GLU A 29 -1.23 4.78 -9.90
C GLU A 29 0.27 4.44 -9.80
N ARG A 30 0.86 4.48 -8.59
CA ARG A 30 2.30 4.21 -8.39
C ARG A 30 2.61 2.74 -8.18
N VAL A 31 1.59 1.89 -8.07
CA VAL A 31 1.75 0.44 -7.93
C VAL A 31 1.18 -0.21 -9.19
N PRO A 32 1.95 -1.08 -9.88
CA PRO A 32 1.46 -1.79 -11.05
C PRO A 32 0.16 -2.55 -10.77
N THR A 33 -0.78 -2.48 -11.71
CA THR A 33 -2.11 -3.10 -11.57
C THR A 33 -1.99 -4.60 -11.30
N GLU A 34 -1.01 -5.28 -11.90
CA GLU A 34 -0.77 -6.72 -11.72
C GLU A 34 -0.41 -7.05 -10.27
N TRP A 35 0.37 -6.17 -9.62
CA TRP A 35 0.73 -6.34 -8.21
C TRP A 35 -0.48 -6.14 -7.30
N ILE A 36 -1.32 -5.15 -7.60
CA ILE A 36 -2.58 -4.93 -6.87
C ILE A 36 -3.48 -6.17 -7.01
N MET A 37 -3.63 -6.70 -8.23
CA MET A 37 -4.43 -7.90 -8.48
C MET A 37 -3.92 -9.14 -7.74
N ALA A 38 -2.59 -9.31 -7.64
CA ALA A 38 -1.98 -10.41 -6.89
C ALA A 38 -2.13 -10.28 -5.37
N LEU A 39 -1.99 -9.07 -4.83
CA LEU A 39 -2.05 -8.81 -3.37
C LEU A 39 -3.48 -8.76 -2.82
N ARG A 40 -4.45 -8.36 -3.66
CA ARG A 40 -5.83 -8.10 -3.26
C ARG A 40 -6.52 -9.29 -2.58
N PRO A 41 -6.46 -10.54 -3.09
CA PRO A 41 -7.10 -11.69 -2.43
C PRO A 41 -6.59 -11.91 -1.01
N THR A 42 -5.27 -11.85 -0.80
CA THR A 42 -4.64 -12.05 0.50
C THR A 42 -4.98 -10.91 1.47
N LEU A 43 -4.98 -9.66 1.00
CA LEU A 43 -5.42 -8.51 1.80
C LEU A 43 -6.89 -8.62 2.20
N VAL A 44 -7.77 -9.02 1.26
CA VAL A 44 -9.19 -9.23 1.53
C VAL A 44 -9.38 -10.32 2.58
N ALA A 45 -8.75 -11.49 2.40
CA ALA A 45 -8.79 -12.58 3.35
C ALA A 45 -8.33 -12.14 4.74
N ARG A 46 -7.19 -11.44 4.82
CA ARG A 46 -6.66 -10.92 6.09
C ARG A 46 -7.55 -9.87 6.74
N SER A 47 -8.26 -9.08 5.95
CA SER A 47 -9.15 -8.00 6.42
C SER A 47 -10.54 -8.47 6.87
N SER A 48 -10.91 -9.72 6.58
CA SER A 48 -12.26 -10.25 6.85
C SER A 48 -12.63 -10.21 8.33
N ASP A 49 -11.65 -10.43 9.22
CA ASP A 49 -11.82 -10.37 10.68
C ASP A 49 -11.74 -8.94 11.26
N ALA A 50 -11.60 -7.91 10.41
CA ALA A 50 -11.44 -6.54 10.87
C ALA A 50 -12.78 -5.95 11.36
N PRO A 51 -12.81 -5.31 12.54
CA PRO A 51 -13.96 -4.52 12.95
C PRO A 51 -14.34 -3.46 11.90
N SER A 52 -15.61 -3.08 11.87
CA SER A 52 -16.07 -1.93 11.08
C SER A 52 -15.27 -0.68 11.46
N PHE A 53 -14.92 0.13 10.45
CA PHE A 53 -14.23 1.40 10.68
C PHE A 53 -15.10 2.33 11.51
N ARG A 54 -14.50 2.93 12.55
CA ARG A 54 -15.13 3.99 13.33
C ARG A 54 -14.98 5.33 12.60
N SER A 55 -15.77 6.32 12.99
CA SER A 55 -15.72 7.68 12.42
C SER A 55 -14.30 8.30 12.46
N THR A 56 -13.52 8.00 13.51
CA THR A 56 -12.12 8.41 13.62
C THR A 56 -11.21 7.74 12.59
N ASP A 57 -11.48 6.48 12.23
CA ASP A 57 -10.73 5.79 11.19
C ASP A 57 -10.94 6.45 9.83
N TRP A 58 -12.19 6.85 9.52
CA TRP A 58 -12.54 7.56 8.28
C TRP A 58 -11.89 8.94 8.16
N MET A 59 -11.84 9.71 9.25
CA MET A 59 -11.13 11.01 9.25
C MET A 59 -9.65 10.85 8.93
N THR A 60 -9.00 9.83 9.49
CA THR A 60 -7.60 9.55 9.16
C THR A 60 -7.43 8.95 7.76
N MET A 61 -8.41 8.21 7.24
CA MET A 61 -8.37 7.77 5.83
C MET A 61 -8.39 8.99 4.89
N ALA A 62 -9.24 9.98 5.16
CA ALA A 62 -9.29 11.21 4.38
C ALA A 62 -7.96 12.00 4.42
N SER A 63 -7.17 11.88 5.50
CA SER A 63 -5.85 12.50 5.56
C SER A 63 -4.75 11.71 4.85
N ILE A 64 -4.94 10.40 4.66
CA ILE A 64 -4.09 9.59 3.78
C ILE A 64 -4.32 9.96 2.32
N GLU A 65 -5.58 10.16 1.91
CA GLU A 65 -5.95 10.59 0.56
C GLU A 65 -5.56 12.05 0.26
N ARG A 66 -5.42 12.90 1.29
CA ARG A 66 -5.10 14.34 1.15
C ARG A 66 -3.83 14.73 1.91
N PRO A 67 -2.66 14.79 1.24
CA PRO A 67 -1.36 15.10 1.85
C PRO A 67 -1.33 16.42 2.64
N ALA A 68 -2.17 17.40 2.28
CA ALA A 68 -2.28 18.68 2.98
C ALA A 68 -2.85 18.55 4.40
N ILE A 69 -3.77 17.61 4.63
CA ILE A 69 -4.41 17.35 5.93
C ILE A 69 -3.51 16.47 6.82
N ARG A 70 -2.57 15.75 6.19
CA ARG A 70 -1.64 14.83 6.87
C ARG A 70 -0.72 15.51 7.88
N ARG A 71 -0.19 16.72 7.60
CA ARG A 71 0.69 17.45 8.54
C ARG A 71 0.01 17.72 9.90
N PHE A 72 -1.31 17.83 9.93
CA PHE A 72 -2.08 18.04 11.15
C PHE A 72 -2.49 16.74 11.86
N THR A 73 -2.59 15.63 11.12
CA THR A 73 -3.13 14.36 11.62
C THR A 73 -2.07 13.31 11.93
N GLU A 74 -0.79 13.54 11.59
CA GLU A 74 0.31 12.59 11.90
C GLU A 74 0.44 12.27 13.40
N ARG A 75 0.02 13.18 14.30
CA ARG A 75 0.03 12.92 15.76
C ARG A 75 -1.09 11.99 16.22
N PHE A 76 -2.09 11.73 15.38
CA PHE A 76 -3.28 10.93 15.71
C PHE A 76 -3.33 9.62 14.92
N GLU A 77 -2.22 9.23 14.28
CA GLU A 77 -2.11 7.97 13.56
C GLU A 77 -2.16 6.79 14.54
N SER A 78 -3.14 5.90 14.37
CA SER A 78 -3.22 4.65 15.12
C SER A 78 -2.11 3.68 14.72
N ARG A 79 -1.85 2.68 15.56
CA ARG A 79 -0.88 1.63 15.27
C ARG A 79 -1.18 0.92 13.95
N GLU A 80 -2.46 0.65 13.68
CA GLU A 80 -2.91 -0.04 12.47
C GLU A 80 -2.72 0.81 11.22
N GLN A 81 -3.02 2.12 11.32
CA GLN A 81 -2.80 3.08 10.24
C GLN A 81 -1.31 3.20 9.92
N ARG A 82 -0.47 3.32 10.95
CA ARG A 82 0.99 3.36 10.79
C ARG A 82 1.52 2.10 10.14
N HIS A 83 1.05 0.92 10.58
CA HIS A 83 1.51 -0.35 10.03
C HIS A 83 1.13 -0.50 8.55
N ALA A 84 -0.13 -0.20 8.20
CA ALA A 84 -0.60 -0.18 6.83
C ALA A 84 0.21 0.79 5.96
N ARG A 85 0.42 2.02 6.45
CA ARG A 85 1.19 3.05 5.74
C ARG A 85 2.61 2.60 5.45
N LEU A 86 3.32 2.09 6.44
CA LEU A 86 4.70 1.63 6.27
C LEU A 86 4.79 0.47 5.26
N TRP A 87 3.85 -0.47 5.32
CA TRP A 87 3.79 -1.56 4.36
C TRP A 87 3.52 -1.06 2.93
N VAL A 88 2.52 -0.17 2.73
CA VAL A 88 2.20 0.41 1.42
C VAL A 88 3.37 1.26 0.87
N LEU A 89 4.04 2.04 1.72
CA LEU A 89 5.22 2.80 1.30
C LEU A 89 6.37 1.89 0.87
N SER A 90 6.59 0.79 1.58
CA SER A 90 7.58 -0.21 1.19
C SER A 90 7.24 -0.84 -0.15
N LEU A 91 5.96 -1.18 -0.38
CA LEU A 91 5.49 -1.73 -1.65
C LEU A 91 5.71 -0.77 -2.82
N LYS A 92 5.36 0.51 -2.63
CA LYS A 92 5.59 1.57 -3.63
C LYS A 92 7.07 1.74 -3.95
N ALA A 93 7.93 1.71 -2.94
CA ALA A 93 9.38 1.80 -3.16
C ALA A 93 9.91 0.61 -3.96
N ALA A 94 9.40 -0.61 -3.72
CA ALA A 94 9.74 -1.79 -4.52
C ALA A 94 9.23 -1.68 -5.97
N ALA A 95 7.98 -1.28 -6.16
CA ALA A 95 7.38 -1.06 -7.48
C ALA A 95 8.15 0.00 -8.30
N GLN A 96 8.55 1.11 -7.67
CA GLN A 96 9.34 2.14 -8.33
C GLN A 96 10.74 1.67 -8.72
N LYS A 97 11.38 0.82 -7.91
CA LYS A 97 12.67 0.22 -8.25
C LYS A 97 12.55 -0.68 -9.48
N LEU A 98 11.48 -1.47 -9.59
CA LEU A 98 11.20 -2.29 -10.76
C LEU A 98 11.06 -1.42 -12.02
N ASN A 99 10.20 -0.40 -11.97
CA ASN A 99 10.01 0.51 -13.11
C ASN A 99 11.29 1.26 -13.52
N ARG A 100 12.21 1.51 -12.57
CA ARG A 100 13.50 2.15 -12.84
C ARG A 100 14.59 1.19 -13.31
N ALA A 101 14.42 -0.13 -13.17
CA ALA A 101 15.33 -1.12 -13.73
C ALA A 101 15.03 -1.40 -15.21
N GLU A 102 13.80 -1.12 -15.67
CA GLU A 102 13.33 -1.29 -17.05
C GLU A 102 13.67 -0.17 -18.09
N PRO A 103 14.31 0.98 -17.81
CA PRO A 103 14.44 2.05 -18.80
C PRO A 103 15.71 1.96 -19.68
N ASP A 104 16.36 0.79 -19.84
CA ASP A 104 17.63 0.71 -20.60
C ASP A 104 17.76 -0.51 -21.55
N GLU A 105 16.65 -1.09 -22.01
CA GLU A 105 16.63 -1.93 -23.21
C GLU A 105 16.05 -1.19 -24.43
N SER A 106 16.40 0.10 -24.60
CA SER A 106 16.32 0.74 -25.92
C SER A 106 17.66 0.58 -26.61
N VAL A 107 17.90 -0.64 -27.09
CA VAL A 107 18.98 -1.03 -28.01
C VAL A 107 18.73 -0.41 -29.40
N TYR A 108 18.70 0.92 -29.45
CA TYR A 108 18.80 1.68 -30.70
C TYR A 108 19.93 2.69 -30.55
N GLY A 109 21.11 2.25 -30.99
CA GLY A 109 22.33 3.06 -30.98
C GLY A 109 23.59 2.29 -31.36
N SER A 110 23.48 1.16 -32.06
CA SER A 110 24.57 0.62 -32.87
C SER A 110 24.09 0.62 -34.30
N LEU A 111 24.56 1.62 -35.06
CA LEU A 111 25.11 1.56 -36.42
C LEU A 111 25.22 2.99 -36.98
#